data_AF-A0AAD2ZVT6-F1
#
_entry.id   AF-A0AAD2ZVT6-F1
#
_cell.length_a   1.000
_cell.length_b   1.000
_cell.length_c   1.000
_cell.angle_alpha   90.00
_cell.angle_beta   90.00
_cell.angle_gamma   90.00
#
_symmetry.space_group_name_H-M   'P 1'
#
loop_
_entity.id
_entity.type
_entity.pdbx_description
1 polymer ?
#
loop_
_entity_poly.entity_id
_entity_poly.type
_entity_poly.pdbx_seq_one_letter_code
_entity_poly.pdbx_strand_id
1 'polypeptide(L)' 'MAYAASAFAELRAIVYDFSPSRAGEHARAFLGDWRGQLVCDDFAAYKFCFEQGKA' A
#
# COMPACT_ATOMS: atom_id res chain seq x y z
N MET A 1 -1.10 -7.41 5.42
CA MET A 1 -0.65 -6.01 5.41
C MET A 1 -1.79 -5.13 5.90
N ALA A 2 -1.48 -3.94 6.40
CA ALA A 2 -2.49 -2.98 6.83
C ALA A 2 -2.37 -1.71 5.98
N TYR A 3 -3.49 -1.21 5.47
CA TYR A 3 -3.58 0.00 4.67
C TYR A 3 -4.52 0.96 5.37
N ALA A 4 -4.02 2.14 5.71
CA ALA A 4 -4.80 3.18 6.36
C ALA A 4 -5.04 4.32 5.38
N ALA A 5 -6.27 4.83 5.36
CA ALA A 5 -6.56 6.11 4.73
C ALA A 5 -5.77 7.24 5.42
N SER A 6 -5.41 8.28 4.66
CA SER A 6 -4.74 9.45 5.24
C SER A 6 -5.67 10.20 6.20
N ALA A 7 -5.11 11.03 7.08
CA ALA A 7 -5.88 11.88 7.99
C ALA A 7 -6.79 12.89 7.25
N PHE A 8 -6.54 13.13 5.96
CA PHE A 8 -7.30 14.07 5.12
C PHE A 8 -8.35 13.38 4.24
N ALA A 9 -8.40 12.04 4.24
CA ALA A 9 -9.41 11.31 3.49
C ALA A 9 -10.80 11.48 4.13
N GLU A 10 -11.83 11.65 3.30
CA GLU A 10 -13.23 11.66 3.75
C GLU A 10 -13.58 10.33 4.43
N LEU A 11 -13.14 9.22 3.84
CA LEU A 11 -13.31 7.88 4.40
C LEU A 11 -12.18 7.56 5.39
N ARG A 12 -12.53 7.38 6.66
CA ARG A 12 -11.61 6.91 7.72
C ARG A 12 -11.73 5.40 7.87
N ALA A 13 -10.93 4.67 7.10
CA ALA A 13 -10.92 3.22 7.12
C ALA A 13 -9.50 2.66 7.21
N ILE A 14 -9.43 1.45 7.76
CA ILE A 14 -8.24 0.60 7.72
C ILE A 14 -8.65 -0.72 7.06
N VAL A 15 -7.88 -1.15 6.08
CA VAL A 15 -8.04 -2.46 5.45
C VAL A 15 -6.94 -3.37 5.96
N TYR A 16 -7.33 -4.53 6.49
CA TYR A 16 -6.42 -5.62 6.84
C TYR A 16 -6.49 -6.69 5.75
N ASP A 17 -5.38 -6.87 5.05
CA ASP A 17 -5.21 -7.90 4.02
C ASP A 17 -4.38 -9.05 4.60
N PHE A 18 -5.02 -10.18 4.89
CA PHE A 18 -4.33 -11.37 5.41
C PHE A 18 -3.72 -12.17 4.26
N SER A 19 -2.42 -11.97 4.05
CA SER A 19 -1.62 -12.67 3.05
C SER A 19 -0.62 -13.63 3.72
N PRO A 20 -0.21 -14.73 3.04
CA PRO A 20 0.77 -15.68 3.57
C PRO A 20 2.15 -15.08 3.88
N SER A 21 2.47 -13.90 3.32
CA SER A 21 3.73 -13.21 3.54
C SER A 21 3.56 -11.68 3.50
N ARG A 22 4.65 -10.95 3.77
CA ARG A 22 4.76 -9.50 3.55
C ARG A 22 5.41 -9.14 2.20
N ALA A 23 5.51 -10.08 1.25
CA ALA A 23 6.11 -9.82 -0.05
C ALA A 23 5.42 -8.64 -0.76
N GLY A 24 6.22 -7.84 -1.47
CA GLY A 24 5.73 -6.65 -2.15
C GLY A 24 4.71 -6.93 -3.25
N GLU A 25 4.63 -8.17 -3.74
CA GLU A 25 3.61 -8.58 -4.72
C GLU A 25 2.20 -8.40 -4.17
N HIS A 26 1.97 -8.70 -2.88
CA HIS A 26 0.65 -8.56 -2.28
C HIS A 26 0.26 -7.07 -2.18
N ALA A 27 1.22 -6.21 -1.82
CA ALA A 27 0.99 -4.76 -1.81
C ALA A 27 0.70 -4.21 -3.21
N ARG A 28 1.40 -4.70 -4.24
CA ARG A 28 1.13 -4.32 -5.62
C ARG A 28 -0.23 -4.79 -6.10
N ALA A 29 -0.65 -5.99 -5.72
CA ALA A 29 -1.95 -6.56 -6.05
C ALA A 29 -3.09 -5.75 -5.40
N PHE A 30 -2.99 -5.45 -4.10
CA PHE A 30 -3.97 -4.63 -3.39
C PHE A 30 -4.08 -3.22 -3.98
N LEU A 31 -2.95 -2.56 -4.24
CA LEU A 31 -2.96 -1.21 -4.79
C LEU A 31 -3.46 -1.17 -6.24
N GLY A 32 -3.37 -2.26 -7.02
CA GLY A 32 -3.88 -2.30 -8.40
C GLY A 32 -3.42 -1.09 -9.23
N ASP A 33 -4.36 -0.39 -9.87
CA ASP A 33 -4.12 0.83 -10.64
C ASP A 33 -4.25 2.13 -9.82
N TRP A 34 -4.26 2.03 -8.49
CA TRP A 34 -4.35 3.19 -7.61
C TRP A 34 -3.19 4.16 -7.83
N ARG A 35 -3.49 5.45 -7.72
CA ARG A 35 -2.53 6.56 -7.85
C ARG A 35 -2.73 7.56 -6.72
N GLY A 36 -1.63 8.10 -6.22
CA GLY A 36 -1.59 9.08 -5.15
C GLY A 36 -0.37 8.89 -4.27
N GLN A 37 -0.28 9.70 -3.22
CA GLN A 37 0.88 9.68 -2.33
C GLN A 37 0.84 8.49 -1.38
N LEU A 38 1.82 7.59 -1.53
CA LEU A 38 2.00 6.43 -0.68
C LEU A 38 3.05 6.70 0.41
N VAL A 39 2.69 6.44 1.67
CA VAL A 39 3.63 6.38 2.79
C VAL A 39 3.71 4.94 3.28
N CYS A 40 4.91 4.41 3.47
CA CYS A 40 5.12 3.05 3.98
C CYS A 40 6.20 3.02 5.07
N ASP A 41 6.32 1.89 5.76
CA ASP A 41 7.30 1.64 6.84
C ASP A 41 8.74 1.41 6.34
N ASP A 42 9.04 1.76 5.09
CA ASP A 42 10.31 1.55 4.38
C ASP A 42 10.77 0.07 4.32
N PHE A 43 9.84 -0.88 4.41
CA PHE A 43 10.18 -2.28 4.16
C PHE A 43 10.62 -2.48 2.70
N ALA A 44 11.81 -3.05 2.50
CA ALA A 44 12.49 -3.10 1.20
C ALA A 44 11.62 -3.67 0.06
N ALA A 45 10.77 -4.67 0.33
CA ALA A 45 9.92 -5.28 -0.68
C ALA A 45 8.87 -4.30 -1.27
N TYR A 46 8.56 -3.20 -0.58
CA TYR A 46 7.60 -2.19 -1.04
C TYR A 46 8.21 -1.12 -1.94
N LYS A 47 9.55 -1.03 -2.04
CA LYS A 47 10.23 -0.02 -2.87
C LYS A 47 9.82 -0.09 -4.34
N PHE A 48 9.57 -1.29 -4.85
CA PHE A 48 9.03 -1.54 -6.19
C PHE A 48 7.64 -0.93 -6.45
N CYS A 49 6.87 -0.57 -5.42
CA CYS A 49 5.60 0.14 -5.60
C CYS A 49 5.83 1.58 -6.09
N PHE A 50 6.94 2.20 -5.69
CA PHE A 50 7.31 3.56 -6.09
C PHE A 50 7.88 3.62 -7.52
N GLU A 51 8.60 2.59 -7.95
CA GLU A 51 9.14 2.49 -9.31
C GLU A 51 8.04 2.38 -10.38
N GLN A 52 6.86 1.85 -10.02
CA GLN A 52 5.71 1.72 -10.91
C GLN A 52 4.78 2.94 -10.90
N GLY A 53 5.19 4.05 -10.27
CA GLY A 53 4.37 5.27 -10.24
C GLY A 53 3.10 5.14 -9.40
N LYS A 54 3.08 4.22 -8.42
CA LYS A 54 2.00 4.12 -7.40
C LYS A 54 2.25 5.07 -6.22
N ALA A 55 2.92 6.19 -6.47
CA ALA A 55 3.38 7.20 -5.50
C ALA A 55 2.99 8.61 -5.93
#